data_AF-A0A8D0AQH5-F1
#
_entry.id   AF-A0A8D0AQH5-F1
#
_cell.length_a   1.000
_cell.length_b   1.000
_cell.length_c   1.000
_cell.angle_alpha   90.00
_cell.angle_beta   90.00
_cell.angle_gamma   90.00
#
_symmetry.space_group_name_H-M   'P 1'
#
loop_
_entity.id
_entity.type
_entity.pdbx_description
1 polymer ?
#
loop_
_entity_poly.entity_id
_entity_poly.type
_entity_poly.pdbx_seq_one_letter_code
_entity_poly.pdbx_strand_id
1 'polypeptide(L)'
;MTDIEVQVEVQPNSPEQHSFGGLQEDMSGERDSDCRESLNTGQGEVEEPLSLLAVVTLAPPCGDHMACSCDCEACNCLEMRWIERHLQSIELQLQFLMSKADDLHDCLVDGQGHLESEALAAAVPSFLYICQPFFNHLESTSTVSQHTPLPFDVYTRRVQLLDFSQQLCDRLEQLVLTYASYNVLCLDETEPNSVSHFCIGQSQLGPLRVTTFRYCKPTPYLARVDTGLYKRMRWNVERLRDEQQTDEESEAEIVGDTVYYFLCYEDIPNVHAEASRDNQDASDVVRMWSIGQWVQVTPDTEDIYDWITCEVPQADYNRLLFLGSEEPSSCSATDYLQQLLLSHKTTE
;
A
#
# COMPACT_ATOMS: atom_id res chain seq x y z
N MET A 1 -37.83 62.14 15.80
CA MET A 1 -38.86 61.24 15.22
C MET A 1 -38.58 61.00 13.75
N THR A 2 -37.58 60.19 13.38
CA THR A 2 -36.56 59.56 14.24
C THR A 2 -35.35 59.27 13.35
N ASP A 3 -34.36 60.16 13.42
CA ASP A 3 -32.98 59.86 13.84
C ASP A 3 -32.42 58.54 13.22
N ILE A 4 -31.55 58.51 12.21
CA ILE A 4 -30.30 59.26 11.93
C ILE A 4 -29.25 59.10 13.03
N GLU A 5 -28.17 58.37 12.72
CA GLU A 5 -26.81 58.80 13.10
C GLU A 5 -25.74 58.23 12.14
N VAL A 6 -24.79 59.07 11.72
CA VAL A 6 -23.63 58.78 10.85
C VAL A 6 -22.49 59.74 11.23
N GLN A 7 -21.30 59.22 11.56
CA GLN A 7 -20.07 59.98 11.85
C GLN A 7 -18.84 59.14 11.42
N VAL A 8 -17.73 59.58 10.80
CA VAL A 8 -17.16 60.93 10.44
C VAL A 8 -16.58 61.69 11.64
N GLU A 9 -15.27 61.97 11.80
CA GLU A 9 -14.01 61.76 11.02
C GLU A 9 -12.79 62.03 11.99
N VAL A 10 -11.48 61.84 11.74
CA VAL A 10 -10.58 61.36 10.65
C VAL A 10 -9.20 60.93 11.24
N GLN A 11 -8.18 60.65 10.42
CA GLN A 11 -6.72 60.54 10.74
C GLN A 11 -6.12 61.84 11.37
N PRO A 12 -4.81 61.99 11.77
CA PRO A 12 -3.58 61.36 11.24
C PRO A 12 -2.43 61.11 12.29
N ASN A 13 -1.19 61.04 11.79
CA ASN A 13 0.12 61.26 12.47
C ASN A 13 0.90 60.07 13.08
N SER A 14 1.77 59.48 12.26
CA SER A 14 3.20 59.27 12.59
C SER A 14 3.91 60.65 12.75
N PRO A 15 5.17 60.79 13.26
CA PRO A 15 6.34 60.11 12.70
C PRO A 15 7.55 59.88 13.67
N GLU A 16 8.70 59.48 13.10
CA GLU A 16 10.09 59.66 13.61
C GLU A 16 10.54 58.86 14.87
N GLN A 17 11.81 58.40 15.01
CA GLN A 17 12.91 58.16 14.06
C GLN A 17 14.02 57.26 14.70
N HIS A 18 15.02 56.87 13.89
CA HIS A 18 16.38 56.39 14.25
C HIS A 18 16.59 54.93 14.76
N SER A 19 17.78 54.31 14.62
CA SER A 19 18.77 54.23 13.51
C SER A 19 20.09 53.55 13.95
N PHE A 20 20.59 52.55 13.18
CA PHE A 20 21.95 51.95 13.23
C PHE A 20 22.41 51.31 14.59
N GLY A 21 23.33 50.33 14.68
CA GLY A 21 24.15 49.61 13.68
C GLY A 21 25.66 49.90 13.86
N GLY A 22 26.60 48.93 13.92
CA GLY A 22 26.56 47.46 13.84
C GLY A 22 27.99 46.87 14.02
N LEU A 23 28.30 45.67 13.47
CA LEU A 23 29.65 45.00 13.40
C LEU A 23 30.20 44.49 14.77
N GLN A 24 31.24 43.64 14.91
CA GLN A 24 31.86 42.54 14.10
C GLN A 24 32.99 41.87 14.95
N GLU A 25 33.18 40.54 14.87
CA GLU A 25 34.34 39.75 15.40
C GLU A 25 34.61 39.85 16.94
N ASP A 26 35.53 39.11 17.60
CA ASP A 26 36.69 38.29 17.17
C ASP A 26 36.95 37.07 18.12
N MET A 27 38.00 36.27 17.85
CA MET A 27 38.34 34.98 18.52
C MET A 27 39.07 35.09 19.88
N SER A 28 39.11 33.98 20.65
CA SER A 28 40.35 33.25 21.09
C SER A 28 40.19 32.45 22.40
N GLY A 29 41.05 31.44 22.63
CA GLY A 29 41.34 30.89 23.98
C GLY A 29 41.34 29.37 24.13
N GLU A 30 42.51 28.73 24.07
CA GLU A 30 42.73 27.31 24.45
C GLU A 30 42.97 27.15 25.96
N ARG A 31 42.55 26.03 26.59
CA ARG A 31 43.46 24.94 27.11
C ARG A 31 42.87 23.98 28.16
N ASP A 32 43.26 22.71 27.96
CA ASP A 32 43.76 21.71 28.92
C ASP A 32 43.09 21.50 30.30
N SER A 33 42.49 20.32 30.47
CA SER A 33 42.32 19.65 31.77
C SER A 33 42.35 18.13 31.60
N ASP A 34 43.54 17.57 31.36
CA ASP A 34 43.75 16.14 31.11
C ASP A 34 43.61 15.31 32.40
N CYS A 35 42.73 14.30 32.40
CA CYS A 35 42.50 13.36 33.50
C CYS A 35 42.09 11.98 32.98
N ARG A 36 43.09 11.19 32.58
CA ARG A 36 43.02 9.72 32.60
C ARG A 36 42.85 9.26 34.06
N GLU A 37 42.17 8.16 34.39
CA GLU A 37 42.22 6.86 33.74
C GLU A 37 41.06 5.92 34.17
N SER A 38 40.63 5.04 33.25
CA SER A 38 39.82 3.81 33.47
C SER A 38 38.47 3.87 34.21
N LEU A 39 37.40 3.51 33.48
CA LEU A 39 36.93 2.11 33.47
C LEU A 39 36.09 1.82 32.21
N ASN A 40 36.13 0.59 31.71
CA ASN A 40 35.45 0.18 30.48
C ASN A 40 34.01 -0.31 30.75
N THR A 41 33.09 0.00 29.83
CA THR A 41 32.23 -0.94 29.05
C THR A 41 30.92 -0.26 28.63
N GLY A 42 30.43 -0.57 27.42
CA GLY A 42 29.21 0.02 26.85
C GLY A 42 29.45 0.71 25.50
N GLN A 43 29.72 -0.08 24.45
CA GLN A 43 29.60 0.42 23.07
C GLN A 43 28.12 0.66 22.78
N GLY A 44 27.71 1.92 22.70
CA GLY A 44 26.48 2.32 22.02
C GLY A 44 26.79 2.42 20.53
N GLU A 45 26.67 1.32 19.80
CA GLU A 45 26.77 1.32 18.35
C GLU A 45 25.47 1.87 17.75
N VAL A 46 25.59 2.95 17.00
CA VAL A 46 24.50 3.47 16.17
C VAL A 46 24.42 2.55 14.95
N GLU A 47 23.60 1.49 15.04
CA GLU A 47 23.41 0.59 13.92
C GLU A 47 22.70 1.30 12.76
N GLU A 48 23.49 1.56 11.73
CA GLU A 48 23.12 2.17 10.47
C GLU A 48 22.06 1.30 9.75
N PRO A 49 20.94 1.87 9.24
CA PRO A 49 19.80 1.10 8.74
C PRO A 49 20.09 0.26 7.48
N LEU A 50 21.30 0.35 6.92
CA LEU A 50 21.75 -0.39 5.75
C LEU A 50 22.11 -1.86 6.09
N SER A 51 22.44 -2.19 7.34
CA SER A 51 22.87 -3.54 7.74
C SER A 51 21.77 -4.60 7.59
N LEU A 52 20.50 -4.22 7.71
CA LEU A 52 19.36 -5.15 7.63
C LEU A 52 19.06 -5.63 6.19
N LEU A 53 19.50 -4.90 5.16
CA LEU A 53 19.34 -5.30 3.76
C LEU A 53 20.27 -6.48 3.38
N ALA A 54 21.41 -6.64 4.05
CA ALA A 54 22.42 -7.64 3.71
C ALA A 54 21.96 -9.10 3.90
N VAL A 55 20.92 -9.34 4.71
CA VAL A 55 20.33 -10.67 4.92
C VAL A 55 19.31 -11.04 3.82
N VAL A 56 18.80 -10.05 3.08
CA VAL A 56 17.71 -10.22 2.09
C VAL A 56 18.26 -10.62 0.71
N THR A 57 19.52 -10.31 0.39
CA THR A 57 20.12 -10.56 -0.93
C THR A 57 20.94 -11.87 -0.99
N LEU A 58 20.29 -13.01 -0.73
CA LEU A 58 20.79 -14.34 -1.11
C LEU A 58 19.88 -14.97 -2.15
N ALA A 59 19.94 -14.45 -3.38
CA ALA A 59 19.49 -15.20 -4.54
C ALA A 59 20.25 -16.54 -4.59
N PRO A 60 19.57 -17.69 -4.77
CA PRO A 60 20.26 -18.97 -4.90
C PRO A 60 21.17 -18.92 -6.15
N PRO A 61 22.38 -19.49 -6.10
CA PRO A 61 23.25 -19.50 -7.27
C PRO A 61 22.59 -20.30 -8.40
N CYS A 62 22.30 -19.64 -9.51
CA CYS A 62 21.90 -20.28 -10.76
C CYS A 62 23.08 -21.08 -11.31
N GLY A 63 23.28 -22.28 -10.77
CA GLY A 63 24.22 -23.25 -11.31
C GLY A 63 23.71 -23.79 -12.65
N ASP A 64 24.60 -23.87 -13.64
CA ASP A 64 24.30 -24.47 -14.94
C ASP A 64 23.67 -25.86 -14.79
N HIS A 65 22.75 -26.21 -15.69
CA HIS A 65 22.09 -27.52 -15.74
C HIS A 65 23.07 -28.65 -16.12
N MET A 66 23.97 -29.00 -15.21
CA MET A 66 24.81 -30.19 -15.31
C MET A 66 23.93 -31.43 -15.05
N ALA A 67 23.45 -32.04 -16.13
CA ALA A 67 22.44 -33.11 -16.11
C ALA A 67 22.85 -34.26 -15.17
N CYS A 68 22.17 -34.36 -14.03
CA CYS A 68 22.52 -35.33 -13.00
C CYS A 68 22.03 -36.74 -13.37
N SER A 69 22.96 -37.67 -13.55
CA SER A 69 22.67 -39.10 -13.77
C SER A 69 22.27 -39.78 -12.44
N CYS A 70 21.11 -39.39 -11.92
CA CYS A 70 20.53 -39.81 -10.64
C CYS A 70 19.38 -40.82 -10.85
N ASP A 71 19.40 -41.96 -10.16
CA ASP A 71 18.23 -42.87 -10.14
C ASP A 71 17.06 -42.22 -9.37
N CYS A 72 15.89 -42.17 -10.02
CA CYS A 72 14.90 -41.10 -9.84
C CYS A 72 13.98 -41.15 -8.60
N GLU A 73 14.42 -41.69 -7.47
CA GLU A 73 13.70 -41.57 -6.18
C GLU A 73 14.42 -40.64 -5.19
N ALA A 74 15.76 -40.75 -5.10
CA ALA A 74 16.54 -39.97 -4.15
C ALA A 74 16.51 -38.46 -4.47
N CYS A 75 16.52 -38.10 -5.76
CA CYS A 75 16.48 -36.70 -6.19
C CYS A 75 15.12 -36.03 -5.87
N ASN A 76 13.98 -36.69 -6.13
CA ASN A 76 12.65 -36.18 -5.75
C ASN A 76 12.51 -35.99 -4.22
N CYS A 77 13.10 -36.91 -3.44
CA CYS A 77 13.11 -36.81 -1.97
C CYS A 77 13.92 -35.61 -1.43
N LEU A 78 14.90 -35.12 -2.18
CA LEU A 78 15.68 -33.93 -1.84
C LEU A 78 14.93 -32.65 -2.21
N GLU A 79 14.29 -32.62 -3.38
CA GLU A 79 13.48 -31.50 -3.86
C GLU A 79 12.29 -31.22 -2.91
N MET A 80 11.50 -32.25 -2.58
CA MET A 80 10.38 -32.11 -1.63
C MET A 80 10.83 -31.64 -0.25
N ARG A 81 11.99 -32.10 0.25
CA ARG A 81 12.55 -31.68 1.54
C ARG A 81 13.14 -30.27 1.52
N TRP A 82 13.55 -29.76 0.36
CA TRP A 82 13.93 -28.36 0.18
C TRP A 82 12.69 -27.47 0.15
N ILE A 83 11.65 -27.87 -0.59
CA ILE A 83 10.34 -27.22 -0.65
C ILE A 83 9.69 -27.09 0.74
N GLU A 84 9.69 -28.16 1.53
CA GLU A 84 9.12 -28.18 2.89
C GLU A 84 9.81 -27.16 3.80
N ARG A 85 11.14 -27.07 3.74
CA ARG A 85 11.95 -26.09 4.48
C ARG A 85 11.72 -24.66 4.00
N HIS A 86 11.54 -24.46 2.70
CA HIS A 86 11.22 -23.15 2.12
C HIS A 86 9.87 -22.65 2.66
N LEU A 87 8.86 -23.53 2.70
CA LEU A 87 7.54 -23.21 3.26
C LEU A 87 7.61 -22.89 4.76
N GLN A 88 8.37 -23.67 5.54
CA GLN A 88 8.64 -23.40 6.96
C GLN A 88 9.36 -22.04 7.16
N SER A 89 10.27 -21.66 6.25
CA SER A 89 10.95 -20.37 6.29
C SER A 89 10.00 -19.20 6.02
N ILE A 90 9.02 -19.37 5.13
CA ILE A 90 7.97 -18.38 4.88
C ILE A 90 7.03 -18.28 6.09
N GLU A 91 6.65 -19.40 6.70
CA GLU A 91 5.81 -19.43 7.91
C GLU A 91 6.48 -18.71 9.08
N LEU A 92 7.80 -18.90 9.28
CA LEU A 92 8.57 -18.18 10.29
C LEU A 92 8.67 -16.66 10.00
N GLN A 93 8.76 -16.26 8.72
CA GLN A 93 8.69 -14.84 8.33
C GLN A 93 7.30 -14.25 8.59
N LEU A 94 6.22 -14.98 8.30
CA LEU A 94 4.86 -14.57 8.64
C LEU A 94 4.72 -14.37 10.15
N GLN A 95 5.14 -15.35 10.96
CA GLN A 95 5.08 -15.27 12.42
C GLN A 95 5.88 -14.09 12.99
N PHE A 96 7.04 -13.75 12.41
CA PHE A 96 7.80 -12.55 12.77
C PHE A 96 7.08 -11.25 12.40
N LEU A 97 6.44 -11.19 11.23
CA LEU A 97 5.63 -10.02 10.84
C LEU A 97 4.36 -9.91 11.70
N MET A 98 3.73 -11.02 12.10
CA MET A 98 2.63 -11.01 13.07
C MET A 98 3.10 -10.40 14.39
N SER A 99 4.20 -10.87 14.98
CA SER A 99 4.69 -10.33 16.25
C SER A 99 5.11 -8.86 16.15
N LYS A 100 5.53 -8.36 14.98
CA LYS A 100 5.78 -6.93 14.77
C LYS A 100 4.51 -6.08 14.64
N ALA A 101 3.42 -6.64 14.12
CA ALA A 101 2.10 -6.00 14.21
C ALA A 101 1.56 -6.02 15.65
N ASP A 102 1.89 -7.06 16.42
CA ASP A 102 1.51 -7.18 17.83
C ASP A 102 2.31 -6.19 18.71
N ASP A 103 3.64 -6.10 18.56
CA ASP A 103 4.50 -5.12 19.22
C ASP A 103 3.97 -3.68 19.03
N LEU A 104 3.57 -3.33 17.79
CA LEU A 104 3.01 -2.01 17.46
C LEU A 104 1.62 -1.80 18.07
N HIS A 105 0.79 -2.84 18.16
CA HIS A 105 -0.50 -2.75 18.83
C HIS A 105 -0.32 -2.48 20.34
N ASP A 106 0.58 -3.20 21.00
CA ASP A 106 0.82 -3.06 22.43
C ASP A 106 1.44 -1.69 22.76
N CYS A 107 2.38 -1.18 21.95
CA CYS A 107 2.91 0.19 22.09
C CYS A 107 1.85 1.31 21.98
N LEU A 108 0.74 1.07 21.28
CA LEU A 108 -0.39 2.01 21.24
C LEU A 108 -1.26 1.91 22.50
N VAL A 109 -1.47 0.70 23.01
CA VAL A 109 -2.36 0.42 24.15
C VAL A 109 -1.73 0.79 25.49
N ASP A 110 -0.42 0.60 25.66
CA ASP A 110 0.31 0.91 26.91
C ASP A 110 0.47 2.42 27.19
N GLY A 111 -0.01 3.29 26.30
CA GLY A 111 -0.31 4.69 26.62
C GLY A 111 0.89 5.65 26.61
N GLN A 112 1.78 5.51 25.63
CA GLN A 112 2.87 6.46 25.38
C GLN A 112 2.34 7.82 24.87
N GLY A 113 3.08 8.89 25.15
CA GLY A 113 2.57 10.27 25.18
C GLY A 113 2.46 10.97 23.82
N HIS A 114 2.01 12.22 23.82
CA HIS A 114 1.82 13.02 22.59
C HIS A 114 3.12 13.18 21.76
N LEU A 115 4.30 13.19 22.40
CA LEU A 115 5.59 13.21 21.69
C LEU A 115 5.93 11.88 21.02
N GLU A 116 5.33 10.78 21.48
CA GLU A 116 5.49 9.45 20.90
C GLU A 116 4.40 9.16 19.85
N SER A 117 3.27 9.89 19.87
CA SER A 117 2.20 9.78 18.86
C SER A 117 2.68 10.05 17.43
N GLU A 118 3.65 10.95 17.22
CA GLU A 118 4.22 11.21 15.88
C GLU A 118 5.13 10.05 15.42
N ALA A 119 5.92 9.50 16.34
CA ALA A 119 6.72 8.31 16.08
C ALA A 119 5.85 7.07 15.81
N LEU A 120 4.76 6.89 16.55
CA LEU A 120 3.74 5.86 16.31
C LEU A 120 3.05 6.04 14.95
N ALA A 121 2.69 7.28 14.58
CA ALA A 121 2.12 7.59 13.27
C ALA A 121 3.10 7.31 12.11
N ALA A 122 4.40 7.52 12.30
CA ALA A 122 5.43 7.18 11.31
C ALA A 122 5.79 5.68 11.28
N ALA A 123 5.65 4.98 12.39
CA ALA A 123 6.01 3.56 12.51
C ALA A 123 5.12 2.65 11.67
N VAL A 124 3.80 2.90 11.60
CA VAL A 124 2.88 2.03 10.84
C VAL A 124 3.11 2.11 9.32
N PRO A 125 3.20 3.28 8.65
CA PRO A 125 3.61 3.37 7.25
C PRO A 125 4.97 2.72 6.97
N SER A 126 5.94 2.89 7.87
CA SER A 126 7.26 2.26 7.76
C SER A 126 7.18 0.74 7.82
N PHE A 127 6.32 0.20 8.71
CA PHE A 127 6.09 -1.24 8.83
C PHE A 127 5.32 -1.82 7.64
N LEU A 128 4.29 -1.12 7.15
CA LEU A 128 3.57 -1.47 5.92
C LEU A 128 4.52 -1.55 4.71
N TYR A 129 5.53 -0.68 4.64
CA TYR A 129 6.59 -0.75 3.63
C TYR A 129 7.50 -1.98 3.83
N ILE A 130 7.92 -2.28 5.07
CA ILE A 130 8.72 -3.46 5.42
C ILE A 130 8.01 -4.79 5.08
N CYS A 131 6.68 -4.82 5.05
CA CYS A 131 5.91 -6.00 4.62
C CYS A 131 5.90 -6.25 3.10
N GLN A 132 6.16 -5.24 2.25
CA GLN A 132 6.02 -5.36 0.80
C GLN A 132 6.90 -6.44 0.14
N PRO A 133 8.18 -6.65 0.54
CA PRO A 133 9.00 -7.73 -0.02
C PRO A 133 8.44 -9.12 0.27
N PHE A 134 7.80 -9.33 1.42
CA PHE A 134 7.17 -10.61 1.77
C PHE A 134 5.93 -10.86 0.90
N PHE A 135 5.06 -9.86 0.74
CA PHE A 135 3.93 -9.94 -0.21
C PHE A 135 4.40 -10.23 -1.64
N ASN A 136 5.42 -9.52 -2.14
CA ASN A 136 6.00 -9.75 -3.47
C ASN A 136 6.57 -11.17 -3.63
N HIS A 137 7.16 -11.74 -2.57
CA HIS A 137 7.65 -13.12 -2.57
C HIS A 137 6.51 -14.15 -2.63
N LEU A 138 5.43 -13.94 -1.88
CA LEU A 138 4.23 -14.80 -1.94
C LEU A 138 3.57 -14.75 -3.33
N GLU A 139 3.32 -13.54 -3.85
CA GLU A 139 2.66 -13.35 -5.15
C GLU A 139 3.46 -13.99 -6.29
N SER A 140 4.77 -13.69 -6.40
CA SER A 140 5.64 -14.27 -7.43
C SER A 140 5.72 -15.80 -7.33
N THR A 141 5.81 -16.36 -6.11
CA THR A 141 5.80 -17.81 -5.89
C THR A 141 4.43 -18.44 -6.19
N SER A 142 3.33 -17.66 -6.15
CA SER A 142 1.98 -18.15 -6.46
C SER A 142 1.67 -18.24 -7.97
N THR A 143 2.36 -17.47 -8.82
CA THR A 143 2.02 -17.30 -10.26
C THR A 143 2.34 -18.48 -11.18
N VAL A 144 2.39 -19.72 -10.68
CA VAL A 144 2.71 -20.91 -11.45
C VAL A 144 1.56 -21.28 -12.41
N SER A 145 1.69 -20.86 -13.68
CA SER A 145 0.88 -21.22 -14.87
C SER A 145 -0.56 -21.68 -14.62
N GLN A 146 -1.51 -20.74 -14.66
CA GLN A 146 -2.96 -21.02 -14.58
C GLN A 146 -3.52 -21.88 -15.75
N HIS A 147 -2.71 -22.20 -16.76
CA HIS A 147 -3.13 -22.92 -17.98
C HIS A 147 -2.58 -24.35 -18.09
N THR A 148 -1.97 -24.87 -17.03
CA THR A 148 -1.50 -26.26 -16.96
C THR A 148 -2.17 -26.95 -15.76
N PRO A 149 -2.67 -28.20 -15.88
CA PRO A 149 -3.13 -28.96 -14.73
C PRO A 149 -1.98 -29.19 -13.74
N LEU A 150 -1.92 -28.36 -12.69
CA LEU A 150 -0.89 -28.46 -11.65
C LEU A 150 -1.04 -29.78 -10.87
N PRO A 151 0.08 -30.43 -10.50
CA PRO A 151 0.04 -31.49 -9.49
C PRO A 151 -0.59 -30.97 -8.20
N PHE A 152 -1.34 -31.85 -7.51
CA PHE A 152 -2.10 -31.52 -6.30
C PHE A 152 -1.26 -30.80 -5.23
N ASP A 153 0.00 -31.20 -5.07
CA ASP A 153 0.95 -30.64 -4.09
C ASP A 153 1.41 -29.20 -4.43
N VAL A 154 1.33 -28.81 -5.72
CA VAL A 154 1.66 -27.45 -6.17
C VAL A 154 0.44 -26.54 -6.02
N TYR A 155 -0.76 -27.03 -6.36
CA TYR A 155 -2.02 -26.30 -6.10
C TYR A 155 -2.22 -26.04 -4.60
N THR A 156 -2.04 -27.06 -3.76
CA THR A 156 -2.19 -26.94 -2.30
C THR A 156 -1.20 -25.92 -1.72
N ARG A 157 0.04 -25.90 -2.22
CA ARG A 157 1.04 -24.90 -1.85
C ARG A 157 0.65 -23.49 -2.30
N ARG A 158 0.13 -23.31 -3.52
CA ARG A 158 -0.38 -22.00 -3.98
C ARG A 158 -1.45 -21.47 -3.03
N VAL A 159 -2.43 -22.31 -2.66
CA VAL A 159 -3.48 -21.94 -1.70
C VAL A 159 -2.89 -21.53 -0.35
N GLN A 160 -1.91 -22.28 0.19
CA GLN A 160 -1.28 -21.95 1.47
C GLN A 160 -0.46 -20.65 1.44
N LEU A 161 0.22 -20.33 0.34
CA LEU A 161 0.95 -19.07 0.20
C LEU A 161 0.00 -17.86 0.06
N LEU A 162 -1.14 -18.04 -0.62
CA LEU A 162 -2.19 -17.03 -0.70
C LEU A 162 -2.91 -16.84 0.65
N ASP A 163 -3.08 -17.91 1.43
CA ASP A 163 -3.59 -17.85 2.81
C ASP A 163 -2.64 -17.06 3.73
N PHE A 164 -1.32 -17.30 3.66
CA PHE A 164 -0.32 -16.49 4.36
C PHE A 164 -0.36 -15.00 3.95
N SER A 165 -0.63 -14.70 2.67
CA SER A 165 -0.81 -13.33 2.17
C SER A 165 -2.04 -12.68 2.80
N GLN A 166 -3.18 -13.40 2.83
CA GLN A 166 -4.42 -12.92 3.42
C GLN A 166 -4.29 -12.71 4.94
N GLN A 167 -3.66 -13.63 5.67
CA GLN A 167 -3.40 -13.49 7.12
C GLN A 167 -2.62 -12.20 7.45
N LEU A 168 -1.56 -11.90 6.67
CA LEU A 168 -0.81 -10.65 6.86
C LEU A 168 -1.63 -9.42 6.48
N CYS A 169 -2.36 -9.48 5.36
CA CYS A 169 -3.25 -8.41 4.91
C CYS A 169 -4.28 -8.05 6.00
N ASP A 170 -4.94 -9.04 6.59
CA ASP A 170 -5.98 -8.84 7.61
C ASP A 170 -5.39 -8.28 8.93
N ARG A 171 -4.21 -8.74 9.36
CA ARG A 171 -3.54 -8.19 10.55
C ARG A 171 -3.10 -6.74 10.36
N LEU A 172 -2.60 -6.39 9.18
CA LEU A 172 -2.21 -5.03 8.84
C LEU A 172 -3.43 -4.10 8.71
N GLU A 173 -4.53 -4.57 8.11
CA GLU A 173 -5.80 -3.85 8.05
C GLU A 173 -6.33 -3.55 9.47
N GLN A 174 -6.30 -4.54 10.37
CA GLN A 174 -6.63 -4.37 11.79
C GLN A 174 -5.72 -3.37 12.52
N LEU A 175 -4.40 -3.43 12.29
CA LEU A 175 -3.43 -2.52 12.91
C LEU A 175 -3.71 -1.07 12.52
N VAL A 176 -3.87 -0.79 11.22
CA VAL A 176 -4.16 0.55 10.69
C VAL A 176 -5.51 1.06 11.20
N LEU A 177 -6.56 0.23 11.20
CA LEU A 177 -7.87 0.59 11.76
C LEU A 177 -7.81 0.88 13.26
N THR A 178 -7.00 0.13 14.01
CA THR A 178 -6.79 0.40 15.45
C THR A 178 -6.15 1.77 15.64
N TYR A 179 -5.02 2.03 14.99
CA TYR A 179 -4.31 3.32 15.08
C TYR A 179 -5.19 4.52 14.66
N ALA A 180 -6.02 4.35 13.63
CA ALA A 180 -7.00 5.36 13.22
C ALA A 180 -8.09 5.60 14.29
N SER A 181 -8.56 4.56 14.99
CA SER A 181 -9.55 4.70 16.07
C SER A 181 -9.03 5.46 17.29
N TYR A 182 -7.71 5.44 17.52
CA TYR A 182 -7.03 6.28 18.52
C TYR A 182 -6.69 7.68 17.99
N ASN A 183 -7.03 8.01 16.74
CA ASN A 183 -6.71 9.26 16.02
C ASN A 183 -5.21 9.48 15.79
N VAL A 184 -4.40 8.41 15.77
CA VAL A 184 -2.96 8.47 15.47
C VAL A 184 -2.71 8.48 13.96
N LEU A 185 -3.60 7.90 13.16
CA LEU A 185 -3.53 7.89 11.69
C LEU A 185 -4.79 8.48 11.06
N CYS A 186 -4.60 9.24 9.98
CA CYS A 186 -5.68 9.62 9.08
C CYS A 186 -5.89 8.55 8.00
N LEU A 187 -7.16 8.28 7.63
CA LEU A 187 -7.55 7.36 6.56
C LEU A 187 -8.37 8.06 5.46
N ASP A 188 -8.33 9.39 5.37
CA ASP A 188 -9.02 10.15 4.31
C ASP A 188 -8.13 10.23 3.07
N GLU A 189 -8.62 9.86 1.88
CA GLU A 189 -7.82 9.94 0.63
C GLU A 189 -7.48 11.38 0.22
N THR A 190 -8.12 12.40 0.80
CA THR A 190 -7.83 13.81 0.50
C THR A 190 -6.67 14.39 1.32
N GLU A 191 -6.23 13.70 2.38
CA GLU A 191 -5.15 14.15 3.26
C GLU A 191 -3.77 13.60 2.82
N PRO A 192 -2.74 14.43 2.59
CA PRO A 192 -1.45 13.97 2.04
C PRO A 192 -0.71 12.92 2.88
N ASN A 193 -0.93 12.90 4.20
CA ASN A 193 -0.28 11.98 5.15
C ASN A 193 -1.17 10.77 5.51
N SER A 194 -2.09 10.40 4.63
CA SER A 194 -3.10 9.37 4.88
C SER A 194 -2.60 7.94 4.66
N VAL A 195 -3.08 7.01 5.50
CA VAL A 195 -2.82 5.56 5.41
C VAL A 195 -4.09 4.83 4.94
N SER A 196 -4.83 5.44 4.00
CA SER A 196 -6.10 4.92 3.47
C SER A 196 -5.98 3.56 2.78
N HIS A 197 -4.79 3.23 2.25
CA HIS A 197 -4.49 1.98 1.56
C HIS A 197 -3.01 1.60 1.67
N PHE A 198 -2.69 0.32 1.44
CA PHE A 198 -1.32 -0.19 1.39
C PHE A 198 -1.13 -1.22 0.26
N CYS A 199 0.12 -1.37 -0.20
CA CYS A 199 0.48 -2.38 -1.21
C CYS A 199 0.52 -3.78 -0.57
N ILE A 200 -0.14 -4.75 -1.21
CA ILE A 200 -0.20 -6.15 -0.78
C ILE A 200 0.42 -7.10 -1.82
N GLY A 201 1.31 -6.58 -2.66
CA GLY A 201 2.14 -7.38 -3.56
C GLY A 201 2.06 -6.98 -5.03
N GLN A 202 3.02 -7.50 -5.79
CA GLN A 202 3.18 -7.29 -7.22
C GLN A 202 3.36 -8.63 -7.92
N SER A 203 2.59 -8.86 -8.98
CA SER A 203 2.63 -10.07 -9.82
C SER A 203 2.94 -9.71 -11.27
N GLN A 204 3.44 -10.68 -12.05
CA GLN A 204 3.69 -10.52 -13.48
C GLN A 204 2.81 -11.45 -14.30
N LEU A 205 2.08 -10.88 -15.26
CA LEU A 205 1.12 -11.56 -16.11
C LEU A 205 1.58 -11.44 -17.58
N GLY A 206 2.70 -12.08 -17.90
CA GLY A 206 3.42 -11.91 -19.17
C GLY A 206 4.03 -10.50 -19.29
N PRO A 207 3.72 -9.71 -20.33
CA PRO A 207 4.20 -8.34 -20.46
C PRO A 207 3.48 -7.32 -19.56
N LEU A 208 2.58 -7.76 -18.67
CA LEU A 208 1.89 -6.89 -17.72
C LEU A 208 2.48 -7.05 -16.31
N ARG A 209 2.80 -5.94 -15.66
CA ARG A 209 3.05 -5.85 -14.21
C ARG A 209 1.75 -5.45 -13.53
N VAL A 210 1.35 -6.17 -12.49
CA VAL A 210 0.11 -5.95 -11.75
C VAL A 210 0.43 -5.72 -10.28
N THR A 211 0.27 -4.49 -9.81
CA THR A 211 0.57 -4.08 -8.42
C THR A 211 -0.73 -3.88 -7.65
N THR A 212 -0.90 -4.63 -6.57
CA THR A 212 -2.17 -4.75 -5.83
C THR A 212 -2.15 -3.90 -4.55
N PHE A 213 -3.23 -3.17 -4.29
CA PHE A 213 -3.41 -2.36 -3.09
C PHE A 213 -4.74 -2.67 -2.39
N ARG A 214 -4.71 -2.77 -1.05
CA ARG A 214 -5.87 -2.96 -0.17
C ARG A 214 -6.28 -1.63 0.45
N TYR A 215 -7.56 -1.28 0.43
CA TYR A 215 -8.10 -0.13 1.18
C TYR A 215 -8.49 -0.55 2.59
N CYS A 216 -7.97 0.17 3.59
CA CYS A 216 -8.12 -0.12 5.02
C CYS A 216 -9.57 0.04 5.51
N LYS A 217 -10.35 0.88 4.85
CA LYS A 217 -11.80 1.07 5.06
C LYS A 217 -12.51 1.24 3.71
N PRO A 218 -13.82 0.99 3.61
CA PRO A 218 -14.62 1.47 2.48
C PRO A 218 -14.42 2.97 2.27
N THR A 219 -14.02 3.34 1.06
CA THR A 219 -13.69 4.73 0.70
C THR A 219 -14.39 5.07 -0.62
N PRO A 220 -15.07 6.23 -0.77
CA PRO A 220 -15.82 6.56 -1.99
C PRO A 220 -14.97 6.45 -3.27
N TYR A 221 -15.60 6.04 -4.37
CA TYR A 221 -14.93 5.88 -5.65
C TYR A 221 -14.24 7.16 -6.14
N LEU A 222 -14.86 8.33 -5.89
CA LEU A 222 -14.29 9.66 -6.12
C LEU A 222 -14.09 10.37 -4.78
N ALA A 223 -12.88 10.90 -4.52
CA ALA A 223 -12.43 11.26 -3.17
C ALA A 223 -13.26 12.33 -2.43
N ARG A 224 -14.10 13.12 -3.11
CA ARG A 224 -15.05 14.07 -2.48
C ARG A 224 -16.50 13.94 -2.96
N VAL A 225 -16.84 12.89 -3.72
CA VAL A 225 -18.21 12.68 -4.24
C VAL A 225 -18.65 11.28 -3.87
N ASP A 226 -19.61 11.17 -2.96
CA ASP A 226 -20.27 9.90 -2.71
C ASP A 226 -21.17 9.56 -3.90
N THR A 227 -20.79 8.49 -4.61
CA THR A 227 -21.51 7.93 -5.76
C THR A 227 -22.34 6.70 -5.38
N GLY A 228 -22.35 6.30 -4.10
CA GLY A 228 -22.87 5.01 -3.63
C GLY A 228 -21.95 3.82 -3.95
N LEU A 229 -20.79 4.08 -4.58
CA LEU A 229 -19.79 3.09 -4.96
C LEU A 229 -18.53 3.28 -4.12
N TYR A 230 -18.08 2.23 -3.42
CA TYR A 230 -16.97 2.29 -2.48
C TYR A 230 -15.85 1.32 -2.86
N LYS A 231 -14.61 1.82 -2.87
CA LYS A 231 -13.37 1.07 -3.13
C LYS A 231 -13.09 0.09 -1.99
N ARG A 232 -12.55 -1.08 -2.35
CA ARG A 232 -11.93 -2.04 -1.43
C ARG A 232 -10.53 -2.47 -1.84
N MET A 233 -10.25 -2.52 -3.15
CA MET A 233 -8.90 -2.75 -3.69
C MET A 233 -8.67 -1.91 -4.95
N ARG A 234 -7.40 -1.59 -5.23
CA ARG A 234 -6.91 -1.06 -6.51
C ARG A 234 -5.86 -2.00 -7.08
N TRP A 235 -5.84 -2.17 -8.40
CA TRP A 235 -4.71 -2.72 -9.13
C TRP A 235 -4.19 -1.69 -10.12
N ASN A 236 -2.88 -1.45 -10.11
CA ASN A 236 -2.19 -0.75 -11.20
C ASN A 236 -1.75 -1.82 -12.20
N VAL A 237 -2.15 -1.69 -13.47
CA VAL A 237 -1.75 -2.63 -14.54
C VAL A 237 -0.90 -1.89 -15.55
N GLU A 238 0.38 -2.21 -15.57
CA GLU A 238 1.42 -1.51 -16.34
C GLU A 238 1.95 -2.42 -17.45
N ARG A 239 2.04 -1.91 -18.69
CA ARG A 239 2.61 -2.67 -19.81
C ARG A 239 4.12 -2.49 -19.90
N LEU A 240 4.87 -3.52 -19.53
CA LEU A 240 6.31 -3.58 -19.71
C LEU A 240 6.63 -3.59 -21.21
N ARG A 241 7.59 -2.76 -21.64
CA ARG A 241 8.16 -2.79 -22.99
C ARG A 241 9.45 -3.60 -22.98
N ASP A 242 9.72 -4.34 -24.05
CA ASP A 242 11.00 -5.03 -24.22
C ASP A 242 12.12 -4.01 -24.45
N GLU A 243 13.21 -4.11 -23.67
CA GLU A 243 14.37 -3.19 -23.67
C GLU A 243 15.21 -3.21 -24.97
N GLN A 244 14.71 -3.84 -26.03
CA GLN A 244 15.43 -4.08 -27.29
C GLN A 244 15.07 -3.09 -28.41
N GLN A 245 14.25 -2.07 -28.12
CA GLN A 245 13.98 -0.94 -29.03
C GLN A 245 14.70 0.34 -28.60
N THR A 246 16.03 0.23 -28.45
CA THR A 246 16.92 1.40 -28.39
C THR A 246 17.35 1.77 -29.82
N ASP A 247 16.46 2.43 -30.55
CA ASP A 247 16.87 3.40 -31.58
C ASP A 247 16.93 4.80 -30.93
N GLU A 248 17.78 5.67 -31.45
CA GLU A 248 18.18 6.91 -30.78
C GLU A 248 17.08 8.01 -30.79
N GLU A 249 17.20 8.99 -29.87
CA GLU A 249 16.35 10.19 -29.72
C GLU A 249 15.00 10.07 -28.97
N SER A 250 14.99 9.55 -27.73
CA SER A 250 14.08 10.09 -26.68
C SER A 250 14.59 9.92 -25.24
N GLU A 251 15.31 10.92 -24.70
CA GLU A 251 15.48 11.10 -23.24
C GLU A 251 14.20 11.72 -22.62
N ALA A 252 13.07 11.06 -22.85
CA ALA A 252 11.80 11.32 -22.19
C ALA A 252 11.42 10.07 -21.41
N GLU A 253 11.23 10.21 -20.09
CA GLU A 253 10.77 9.14 -19.21
C GLU A 253 9.27 8.92 -19.45
N ILE A 254 8.93 8.29 -20.59
CA ILE A 254 7.56 8.02 -21.00
C ILE A 254 6.97 6.99 -20.04
N VAL A 255 6.25 7.49 -19.05
CA VAL A 255 5.43 6.72 -18.11
C VAL A 255 4.63 5.68 -18.89
N GLY A 256 4.81 4.40 -18.53
CA GLY A 256 4.07 3.32 -19.16
C GLY A 256 2.58 3.50 -18.92
N ASP A 257 1.77 3.34 -19.99
CA ASP A 257 0.31 3.41 -19.92
C ASP A 257 -0.21 2.48 -18.79
N THR A 258 -0.69 3.11 -17.72
CA THR A 258 -0.99 2.47 -16.44
C THR A 258 -2.50 2.44 -16.26
N VAL A 259 -3.09 1.28 -16.55
CA VAL A 259 -4.55 1.13 -16.46
C VAL A 259 -4.93 0.75 -15.03
N TYR A 260 -5.73 1.59 -14.39
CA TYR A 260 -6.20 1.35 -13.02
C TYR A 260 -7.51 0.54 -13.02
N TYR A 261 -7.55 -0.51 -12.20
CA TYR A 261 -8.74 -1.31 -11.94
C TYR A 261 -9.07 -1.28 -10.45
N PHE A 262 -10.35 -1.39 -10.12
CA PHE A 262 -10.82 -1.33 -8.74
C PHE A 262 -11.83 -2.44 -8.43
N LEU A 263 -11.66 -3.09 -7.27
CA LEU A 263 -12.73 -3.83 -6.61
C LEU A 263 -13.58 -2.81 -5.86
N CYS A 264 -14.86 -2.70 -6.22
CA CYS A 264 -15.81 -1.83 -5.56
C CYS A 264 -17.07 -2.59 -5.16
N TYR A 265 -17.76 -2.09 -4.13
CA TYR A 265 -19.12 -2.49 -3.82
C TYR A 265 -20.09 -1.30 -3.94
N GLU A 266 -21.35 -1.63 -4.19
CA GLU A 266 -22.51 -0.74 -4.09
C GLU A 266 -23.57 -1.39 -3.19
N ASP A 267 -24.25 -0.63 -2.33
CA ASP A 267 -25.29 -1.15 -1.43
C ASP A 267 -26.68 -0.94 -2.07
N ILE A 268 -27.27 -2.00 -2.63
CA ILE A 268 -28.48 -1.94 -3.47
C ILE A 268 -29.75 -2.25 -2.66
N PRO A 269 -30.85 -1.49 -2.77
CA PRO A 269 -32.12 -1.79 -2.09
C PRO A 269 -32.65 -3.20 -2.35
N ASN A 270 -32.94 -3.95 -1.30
CA ASN A 270 -33.47 -5.31 -1.38
C ASN A 270 -34.97 -5.30 -1.74
N VAL A 271 -35.26 -5.47 -3.04
CA VAL A 271 -36.64 -5.52 -3.58
C VAL A 271 -37.43 -6.76 -3.10
N HIS A 272 -36.77 -7.71 -2.44
CA HIS A 272 -37.38 -8.94 -1.89
C HIS A 272 -37.50 -8.94 -0.37
N ALA A 273 -37.19 -7.83 0.29
CA ALA A 273 -37.48 -7.62 1.71
C ALA A 273 -38.99 -7.72 1.98
N GLU A 274 -39.45 -8.77 2.67
CA GLU A 274 -40.82 -8.76 3.21
C GLU A 274 -40.90 -7.66 4.28
N ALA A 275 -41.81 -6.71 4.08
CA ALA A 275 -41.95 -5.50 4.88
C ALA A 275 -42.46 -5.78 6.31
N SER A 276 -41.55 -6.30 7.13
CA SER A 276 -41.71 -6.59 8.56
C SER A 276 -41.81 -5.27 9.33
N ARG A 277 -43.03 -4.96 9.80
CA ARG A 277 -43.46 -3.59 10.17
C ARG A 277 -42.85 -2.99 11.44
N ASP A 278 -42.00 -3.72 12.16
CA ASP A 278 -41.66 -3.41 13.56
C ASP A 278 -40.19 -2.99 13.80
N ASN A 279 -39.31 -3.00 12.79
CA ASN A 279 -37.90 -2.57 12.93
C ASN A 279 -37.57 -1.37 12.02
N GLN A 280 -37.81 -0.17 12.54
CA GLN A 280 -37.59 1.09 11.82
C GLN A 280 -36.19 1.66 12.10
N ASP A 281 -35.15 1.08 11.47
CA ASP A 281 -33.83 1.74 11.28
C ASP A 281 -32.91 1.00 10.28
N ALA A 282 -33.13 -0.29 9.98
CA ALA A 282 -32.37 -1.00 8.96
C ALA A 282 -33.01 -0.82 7.58
N SER A 283 -32.36 -0.07 6.68
CA SER A 283 -32.63 -0.20 5.24
C SER A 283 -32.13 -1.57 4.78
N ASP A 284 -33.03 -2.45 4.37
CA ASP A 284 -32.65 -3.75 3.80
C ASP A 284 -31.98 -3.50 2.43
N VAL A 285 -30.64 -3.55 2.44
CA VAL A 285 -29.77 -3.33 1.28
C VAL A 285 -28.82 -4.52 1.14
N VAL A 286 -28.67 -5.01 -0.08
CA VAL A 286 -27.72 -6.06 -0.42
C VAL A 286 -26.48 -5.39 -1.01
N ARG A 287 -25.35 -5.58 -0.34
CA ARG A 287 -24.04 -5.20 -0.87
C ARG A 287 -23.72 -6.04 -2.09
N MET A 288 -23.43 -5.42 -3.24
CA MET A 288 -23.04 -6.12 -4.45
C MET A 288 -21.64 -5.72 -4.90
N TRP A 289 -20.79 -6.71 -5.14
CA TRP A 289 -19.38 -6.56 -5.48
C TRP A 289 -19.14 -6.64 -6.98
N SER A 290 -18.21 -5.82 -7.47
CA SER A 290 -17.78 -5.82 -8.87
C SER A 290 -16.31 -5.40 -9.04
N ILE A 291 -15.73 -5.81 -10.17
CA ILE A 291 -14.44 -5.31 -10.66
C ILE A 291 -14.73 -4.43 -11.89
N GLY A 292 -14.10 -3.26 -11.94
CA GLY A 292 -14.23 -2.31 -13.03
C GLY A 292 -12.95 -1.54 -13.28
N GLN A 293 -12.80 -1.06 -14.50
CA GLN A 293 -11.74 -0.16 -14.92
C GLN A 293 -12.09 1.28 -14.54
N TRP A 294 -11.10 2.05 -14.12
CA TRP A 294 -11.21 3.50 -13.98
C TRP A 294 -10.94 4.17 -15.32
N VAL A 295 -11.87 4.98 -15.79
CA VAL A 295 -11.81 5.68 -17.07
C VAL A 295 -11.84 7.18 -16.81
N GLN A 296 -10.75 7.88 -17.15
CA GLN A 296 -10.58 9.31 -16.94
C GLN A 296 -11.67 10.14 -17.64
N VAL A 297 -12.26 11.10 -16.94
CA VAL A 297 -13.28 12.03 -17.45
C VAL A 297 -12.89 13.49 -17.25
N THR A 298 -12.19 13.83 -16.17
CA THR A 298 -11.65 15.19 -15.94
C THR A 298 -10.41 15.14 -15.04
N PRO A 299 -9.29 15.82 -15.37
CA PRO A 299 -9.04 16.53 -16.64
C PRO A 299 -9.09 15.56 -17.84
N ASP A 300 -9.39 16.06 -19.03
CA ASP A 300 -9.36 15.30 -20.29
C ASP A 300 -8.03 15.52 -21.05
N THR A 301 -6.98 15.94 -20.32
CA THR A 301 -5.68 16.38 -20.85
C THR A 301 -4.51 15.67 -20.19
N GLU A 302 -3.35 15.72 -20.85
CA GLU A 302 -2.04 15.30 -20.32
C GLU A 302 -1.28 16.48 -19.66
N ASP A 303 -1.88 17.68 -19.57
CA ASP A 303 -1.20 18.86 -19.02
C ASP A 303 -1.16 18.81 -17.49
N ILE A 304 0.05 18.72 -16.94
CA ILE A 304 0.30 18.67 -15.49
C ILE A 304 -0.31 19.87 -14.74
N TYR A 305 -0.50 21.03 -15.38
CA TYR A 305 -1.16 22.17 -14.76
C TYR A 305 -2.67 21.94 -14.56
N ASP A 306 -3.35 21.28 -15.50
CA ASP A 306 -4.75 20.90 -15.34
C ASP A 306 -4.88 19.87 -14.20
N TRP A 307 -3.97 18.89 -14.14
CA TRP A 307 -3.93 17.91 -13.05
C TRP A 307 -3.65 18.53 -11.67
N ILE A 308 -2.69 19.45 -11.56
CA ILE A 308 -2.36 20.13 -10.30
C ILE A 308 -3.47 21.09 -9.84
N THR A 309 -4.24 21.66 -10.77
CA THR A 309 -5.36 22.56 -10.44
C THR A 309 -6.71 21.85 -10.33
N CYS A 310 -6.81 20.58 -10.73
CA CYS A 310 -7.99 19.77 -10.56
C CYS A 310 -8.20 19.39 -9.08
N GLU A 311 -9.19 20.00 -8.41
CA GLU A 311 -9.48 19.71 -7.00
C GLU A 311 -9.84 18.24 -6.72
N VAL A 312 -10.47 17.56 -7.69
CA VAL A 312 -10.87 16.15 -7.65
C VAL A 312 -10.95 15.61 -9.08
N PRO A 313 -10.05 14.70 -9.51
CA PRO A 313 -10.18 14.02 -10.80
C PRO A 313 -11.52 13.25 -10.89
N GLN A 314 -12.23 13.43 -12.00
CA GLN A 314 -13.46 12.71 -12.30
C GLN A 314 -13.17 11.52 -13.20
N ALA A 315 -13.87 10.42 -12.96
CA ALA A 315 -13.74 9.19 -13.73
C ALA A 315 -15.03 8.37 -13.73
N ASP A 316 -15.26 7.66 -14.83
CA ASP A 316 -16.30 6.65 -14.95
C ASP A 316 -15.80 5.28 -14.47
N TYR A 317 -16.64 4.58 -13.70
CA TYR A 317 -16.41 3.18 -13.32
C TYR A 317 -16.94 2.24 -14.40
N ASN A 318 -16.08 1.89 -15.36
CA ASN A 318 -16.41 0.92 -16.40
C ASN A 318 -16.44 -0.50 -15.81
N ARG A 319 -17.62 -0.94 -15.39
CA ARG A 319 -17.84 -2.24 -14.70
C ARG A 319 -17.65 -3.42 -15.66
N LEU A 320 -16.64 -4.24 -15.40
CA LEU A 320 -16.25 -5.37 -16.27
C LEU A 320 -16.78 -6.72 -15.78
N LEU A 321 -16.83 -6.92 -14.46
CA LEU A 321 -17.22 -8.20 -13.85
C LEU A 321 -18.06 -7.96 -12.59
N PHE A 322 -19.11 -8.77 -12.42
CA PHE A 322 -19.98 -8.78 -11.26
C PHE A 322 -19.72 -10.05 -10.45
N LEU A 323 -19.53 -9.93 -9.13
CA LEU A 323 -19.08 -11.03 -8.27
C LEU A 323 -20.17 -11.57 -7.33
N GLY A 324 -21.23 -10.80 -7.06
CA GLY A 324 -22.32 -11.20 -6.16
C GLY A 324 -22.28 -10.46 -4.81
N SER A 325 -22.83 -11.08 -3.75
CA SER A 325 -23.01 -10.46 -2.43
C SER A 325 -21.81 -10.61 -1.49
N GLU A 326 -21.03 -11.67 -1.65
CA GLU A 326 -19.91 -12.00 -0.76
C GLU A 326 -18.66 -11.18 -1.09
N GLU A 327 -17.95 -10.68 -0.06
CA GLU A 327 -16.65 -10.02 -0.28
C GLU A 327 -15.63 -11.06 -0.75
N PRO A 328 -14.99 -10.88 -1.91
CA PRO A 328 -13.89 -11.76 -2.33
C PRO A 328 -12.65 -11.50 -1.48
N SER A 329 -11.91 -12.56 -1.15
CA SER A 329 -10.58 -12.44 -0.57
C SER A 329 -9.64 -11.68 -1.53
N SER A 330 -8.61 -11.01 -1.00
CA SER A 330 -7.70 -10.20 -1.81
C SER A 330 -7.03 -11.01 -2.94
N CYS A 331 -6.74 -12.28 -2.64
CA CYS A 331 -6.18 -13.23 -3.59
C CYS A 331 -7.20 -13.62 -4.68
N SER A 332 -8.44 -13.97 -4.31
CA SER A 332 -9.48 -14.35 -5.29
C SER A 332 -9.92 -13.18 -6.17
N ALA A 333 -10.03 -11.98 -5.62
CA ALA A 333 -10.27 -10.74 -6.37
C ALA A 333 -9.17 -10.49 -7.43
N THR A 334 -7.92 -10.75 -7.07
CA THR A 334 -6.77 -10.62 -7.98
C THR A 334 -6.76 -11.71 -9.05
N ASP A 335 -7.06 -12.97 -8.70
CA ASP A 335 -7.24 -14.06 -9.69
C ASP A 335 -8.35 -13.74 -10.70
N TYR A 336 -9.48 -13.14 -10.28
CA TYR A 336 -10.54 -12.70 -11.19
C TYR A 336 -10.05 -11.59 -12.14
N LEU A 337 -9.30 -10.60 -11.66
CA LEU A 337 -8.72 -9.58 -12.55
C LEU A 337 -7.72 -10.18 -13.54
N GLN A 338 -6.83 -11.08 -13.10
CA GLN A 338 -5.87 -11.74 -13.98
C GLN A 338 -6.58 -12.53 -15.10
N GLN A 339 -7.70 -13.20 -14.80
CA GLN A 339 -8.53 -13.88 -15.80
C GLN A 339 -9.16 -12.91 -16.82
N LEU A 340 -9.64 -11.73 -16.39
CA LEU A 340 -10.11 -10.68 -17.31
C LEU A 340 -8.98 -10.20 -18.22
N LEU A 341 -7.81 -9.86 -17.66
CA LEU A 341 -6.65 -9.38 -18.43
C LEU A 341 -6.12 -10.43 -19.42
N LEU A 342 -6.26 -11.73 -19.13
CA LEU A 342 -5.93 -12.80 -20.07
C LEU A 342 -6.98 -12.97 -21.18
N SER A 343 -8.27 -12.80 -20.90
CA SER A 343 -9.31 -12.93 -21.92
C SER A 343 -9.23 -11.82 -22.96
N HIS A 344 -8.98 -10.56 -22.54
CA HIS A 344 -8.80 -9.43 -23.46
C HIS A 344 -7.62 -9.64 -24.44
N LYS A 345 -6.47 -10.16 -23.96
CA LYS A 345 -5.32 -10.53 -24.80
C LYS A 345 -5.59 -11.61 -25.86
N THR A 346 -6.74 -12.28 -25.81
CA THR A 346 -7.15 -13.31 -26.79
C THR A 346 -8.09 -12.72 -27.86
N THR A 347 -8.33 -11.40 -27.83
CA THR A 347 -9.28 -10.68 -28.71
C THR A 347 -8.62 -9.57 -29.55
N GLU A 348 -7.31 -9.35 -29.37
CA GLU A 348 -6.42 -8.55 -30.23
C GLU A 348 -5.62 -9.45 -31.18
#